data_AF-A0A6Y6ES89-F1
#
_entry.id   AF-A0A6Y6ES89-F1
#
_cell.length_a   1.000
_cell.length_b   1.000
_cell.length_c   1.000
_cell.angle_alpha   90.00
_cell.angle_beta   90.00
_cell.angle_gamma   90.00
#
_symmetry.space_group_name_H-M   'P 1'
#
loop_
_entity.id
_entity.type
_entity.pdbx_description
1 polymer ?
#
loop_
_entity_poly.entity_id
_entity_poly.type
_entity_poly.pdbx_seq_one_letter_code
_entity_poly.pdbx_strand_id
1 'polypeptide(L)' 'MLPKANRIPYAMTVHGDTRIDNYYWLRDDTRSQPEVLDYLHQENEYGRKVMSSQQALQDRILKEIIDRIPP' A
#
# COMPACT_ATOMS: atom_id res chain seq x y z
N MET A 1 -4.50 13.09 6.68
CA MET A 1 -5.53 13.12 5.62
C MET A 1 -5.29 11.88 4.76
N LEU A 2 -6.32 11.30 4.14
CA LEU A 2 -6.12 10.15 3.25
C LEU A 2 -5.22 10.55 2.07
N PRO A 3 -4.11 9.83 1.79
CA PRO A 3 -3.28 10.09 0.62
C PRO A 3 -4.09 9.94 -0.67
N LYS A 4 -3.74 10.72 -1.69
CA LYS A 4 -4.43 10.68 -2.99
C LYS A 4 -3.40 10.48 -4.08
N ALA A 5 -3.43 9.30 -4.71
CA ALA A 5 -2.60 9.04 -5.87
C ALA A 5 -2.90 10.01 -7.02
N ASN A 6 -1.83 10.46 -7.69
CA ASN A 6 -1.94 11.19 -8.93
C ASN A 6 -2.63 10.31 -9.98
N ARG A 7 -3.47 10.95 -10.82
CA ARG A 7 -4.14 10.29 -11.94
C ARG A 7 -3.36 10.62 -13.21
N ILE A 8 -2.61 9.65 -13.71
CA ILE A 8 -1.80 9.77 -14.92
C ILE A 8 -2.39 8.77 -15.93
N PRO A 9 -3.15 9.23 -16.94
CA PRO A 9 -3.80 8.34 -17.90
C PRO A 9 -2.77 7.51 -18.67
N TYR A 10 -2.87 6.20 -18.56
CA TYR A 10 -2.08 5.25 -19.34
C TYR A 10 -3.01 4.34 -20.14
N ALA A 11 -2.89 4.38 -21.47
CA ALA A 11 -3.72 3.57 -22.36
C ALA A 11 -3.12 2.18 -22.56
N MET A 12 -3.94 1.15 -22.39
CA MET A 12 -3.57 -0.24 -22.65
C MET A 12 -4.57 -0.86 -23.63
N THR A 13 -4.05 -1.39 -24.74
CA THR A 13 -4.86 -2.09 -25.74
C THR A 13 -4.60 -3.59 -25.68
N VAL A 14 -5.64 -4.39 -25.45
CA VAL A 14 -5.56 -5.86 -25.42
C VAL A 14 -6.77 -6.43 -26.18
N HIS A 15 -6.52 -7.36 -27.12
CA HIS A 15 -7.55 -7.95 -27.98
C HIS A 15 -8.44 -6.93 -28.72
N GLY A 16 -7.88 -5.78 -29.09
CA GLY A 16 -8.60 -4.71 -29.78
C GLY A 16 -9.43 -3.79 -28.88
N ASP A 17 -9.49 -4.05 -27.57
CA ASP A 17 -10.13 -3.16 -26.60
C ASP A 17 -9.10 -2.27 -25.90
N THR A 18 -9.42 -0.99 -25.73
CA THR A 18 -8.53 0.00 -25.10
C THR A 18 -9.10 0.48 -23.77
N ARG A 19 -8.33 0.29 -22.71
CA ARG A 19 -8.66 0.74 -21.35
C ARG A 19 -7.66 1.78 -20.89
N ILE A 20 -8.14 2.77 -20.12
CA ILE A 20 -7.29 3.77 -19.48
C ILE A 20 -7.11 3.41 -18.01
N ASP A 21 -5.88 3.11 -17.63
CA ASP A 21 -5.47 2.97 -16.23
C ASP A 21 -4.81 4.27 -15.78
N ASN A 22 -5.43 4.98 -14.83
CA ASN A 22 -4.90 6.24 -14.29
C ASN A 22 -3.76 6.03 -13.27
N TYR A 23 -3.50 4.79 -12.87
CA TYR A 23 -2.60 4.45 -11.77
C TYR A 23 -1.51 3.45 -12.18
N TYR A 24 -1.37 3.20 -13.48
CA TYR A 24 -0.32 2.32 -14.01
C TYR A 24 1.08 2.73 -13.57
N TRP A 25 1.31 4.03 -13.34
CA TRP A 25 2.57 4.60 -12.86
C TRP A 25 3.01 4.09 -11.47
N LEU A 26 2.10 3.54 -10.65
CA LEU A 26 2.44 2.90 -9.38
C LEU A 26 3.19 1.58 -9.57
N ARG A 27 3.11 0.97 -10.76
CA ARG A 27 3.89 -0.21 -11.09
C ARG A 27 5.31 0.20 -11.44
N ASP A 28 6.23 -0.14 -10.56
CA ASP A 28 7.67 -0.01 -10.80
C ASP A 28 8.39 -1.35 -10.60
N ASP A 29 8.83 -1.96 -11.70
CA ASP A 29 9.47 -3.27 -11.66
C ASP A 29 10.85 -3.21 -10.96
N THR A 30 11.54 -2.05 -10.98
CA THR A 30 12.81 -1.84 -10.25
C THR A 30 12.62 -1.52 -8.76
N ARG A 31 11.41 -1.15 -8.34
CA ARG A 31 11.03 -0.79 -6.96
C ARG A 31 11.90 0.32 -6.35
N SER A 32 12.26 1.31 -7.16
CA SER A 32 13.17 2.39 -6.80
C SER A 32 12.67 3.78 -7.23
N GLN A 33 11.59 3.86 -8.01
CA GLN A 33 11.04 5.14 -8.47
C GLN A 33 10.59 5.99 -7.27
N PRO A 34 11.18 7.20 -7.07
CA PRO A 34 10.90 8.02 -5.89
C PRO A 34 9.43 8.38 -5.75
N GLU A 35 8.73 8.71 -6.83
CA GLU A 35 7.31 9.09 -6.78
C GLU A 35 6.40 7.96 -6.28
N VAL A 36 6.71 6.72 -6.67
CA VAL A 36 5.99 5.53 -6.19
C VAL A 36 6.27 5.30 -4.71
N LEU A 37 7.54 5.35 -4.31
CA LEU A 37 7.94 5.16 -2.92
C LEU A 37 7.33 6.23 -2.01
N ASP A 38 7.34 7.49 -2.44
CA ASP A 38 6.81 8.61 -1.68
C ASP A 38 5.31 8.44 -1.42
N TYR A 39 4.55 8.01 -2.44
CA TYR A 39 3.13 7.69 -2.27
C TYR A 39 2.90 6.51 -1.31
N LEU A 40 3.71 5.44 -1.42
CA LEU A 40 3.64 4.30 -0.51
C LEU A 40 4.00 4.69 0.93
N HIS A 41 4.94 5.61 1.14
CA HIS A 41 5.27 6.13 2.46
C HIS A 41 4.11 6.92 3.08
N GLN A 42 3.44 7.76 2.28
CA GLN A 42 2.23 8.49 2.70
C GLN A 42 1.10 7.52 3.10
N GLU A 43 0.85 6.46 2.32
CA GLU A 43 -0.14 5.42 2.65
C GLU A 43 0.21 4.67 3.93
N ASN A 44 1.49 4.32 4.11
CA ASN A 44 1.97 3.68 5.33
C ASN A 44 1.80 4.57 6.57
N GLU A 45 2.08 5.87 6.46
CA GLU A 45 1.88 6.82 7.56
C GLU A 45 0.40 6.94 7.91
N TYR A 46 -0.47 7.06 6.90
CA TYR A 46 -1.91 7.08 7.10
C TYR A 46 -2.40 5.80 7.78
N GLY A 47 -1.96 4.63 7.32
CA GLY A 47 -2.28 3.34 7.94
C GLY A 47 -1.88 3.28 9.40
N ARG A 48 -0.64 3.68 9.74
CA ARG A 48 -0.17 3.77 11.14
C ARG A 48 -1.05 4.71 11.97
N LYS A 49 -1.40 5.88 11.43
CA LYS A 49 -2.23 6.85 12.14
C LYS A 49 -3.62 6.29 12.45
N VAL A 50 -4.27 5.66 11.47
CA VAL A 50 -5.60 5.05 11.65
C VAL A 50 -5.56 3.90 12.64
N MET A 51 -4.50 3.08 12.59
CA MET A 51 -4.34 1.91 13.46
C MET A 51 -3.81 2.23 14.87
N SER A 52 -3.39 3.47 15.13
CA SER A 52 -2.74 3.84 16.40
C SER A 52 -3.56 3.49 17.65
N SER A 53 -4.89 3.63 17.59
CA SER A 53 -5.81 3.27 18.69
C SER A 53 -5.82 1.78 19.03
N GLN A 54 -5.37 0.92 18.12
CA GLN A 54 -5.43 -0.54 18.25
C GLN A 54 -4.13 -1.16 18.76
N GLN A 55 -3.11 -0.34 19.08
CA GLN A 55 -1.78 -0.86 19.46
C GLN A 55 -1.84 -1.85 20.62
N ALA A 56 -2.59 -1.54 21.68
CA ALA A 56 -2.72 -2.44 22.83
C ALA A 56 -3.37 -3.80 22.49
N LEU A 57 -4.27 -3.82 21.50
CA LEU A 57 -4.86 -5.07 21.02
C LEU A 57 -3.85 -5.85 20.16
N GLN A 58 -3.11 -5.17 19.28
CA GLN A 58 -2.07 -5.78 18.46
C GLN A 58 -0.97 -6.43 19.32
N ASP A 59 -0.51 -5.74 20.35
CA ASP A 59 0.53 -6.25 21.27
C ASP A 59 0.05 -7.51 22.00
N ARG A 60 -1.21 -7.52 22.45
CA ARG A 60 -1.82 -8.70 23.10
C ARG A 60 -1.89 -9.89 22.14
N ILE A 61 -2.41 -9.68 20.93
CA ILE A 61 -2.56 -10.75 19.93
C ILE A 61 -1.19 -11.27 19.52
N LEU A 62 -0.20 -10.40 19.31
CA LEU A 62 1.15 -10.81 18.98
C LEU A 62 1.74 -11.70 20.08
N LYS A 63 1.58 -11.31 21.35
CA LYS A 63 2.00 -12.13 22.48
C LYS A 63 1.32 -13.50 22.48
N GLU A 64 0.00 -13.53 22.30
CA GLU A 64 -0.75 -14.79 22.26
C GLU A 64 -0.32 -15.72 21.12
N ILE A 65 0.05 -15.18 19.95
CA ILE A 65 0.57 -15.97 18.82
C ILE A 65 1.93 -16.57 19.18
N ILE A 66 2.85 -15.76 19.71
CA ILE A 66 4.21 -16.19 20.08
C ILE A 66 4.15 -17.29 21.15
N ASP A 67 3.33 -17.10 22.20
CA ASP A 67 3.20 -18.06 23.30
C ASP A 67 2.66 -19.44 22.86
N ARG A 68 2.08 -19.54 21.65
CA ARG A 68 1.53 -20.78 21.08
C ARG A 68 2.46 -21.47 20.09
N ILE A 69 3.61 -20.89 19.75
CA ILE A 69 4.59 -21.52 18.85
C ILE A 69 5.32 -22.63 19.64
N PRO A 70 5.20 -23.91 19.22
CA PRO A 70 5.97 -24.99 19.84
C PRO A 70 7.48 -24.79 19.66
N PRO A 71 8.31 -25.32 20.57
CA PRO A 71 9.76 -25.25 20.46
C PRO A 71 10.31 -25.94 19.20
#